data_AF-A0A1Q7R8W6-F1
#
_entry.id   AF-A0A1Q7R8W6-F1
#
_cell.length_a   1.000
_cell.length_b   1.000
_cell.length_c   1.000
_cell.angle_alpha   90.00
_cell.angle_beta   90.00
_cell.angle_gamma   90.00
#
_symmetry.space_group_name_H-M   'P 1'
#
loop_
_entity.id
_entity.type
_entity.pdbx_description
1 polymer ?
#
loop_
_entity_poly.entity_id
_entity_poly.type
_entity_poly.pdbx_seq_one_letter_code
_entity_poly.pdbx_strand_id
1 'polypeptide(L)'
;MPKGPSKSTVIIQRLLEERRQYEAWIARLNDSADATPGHVRARVRSDYEARLAAVTEELKAHAESARQAIEEKRYLRGELQKKEARAAEKLTETELRHAVGEYDESQWEQVHKEVLAELVSVREDLQSVEADIHKLQELDALVSHRPAPHPSTAAPAPPRSRPQAKPEKVVAEDELAFIKSVTEDDQTAPSARRASGAQFQPTIPGDPPRTPMRAANPVPAPIVPEPTDESLDEEAAKTLRCKECGTMNLPTEWYCAQCGAELAAV
;
A
#
# COMPACT_ATOMS: atom_id res chain seq x y z
N MET A 1 7.97 14.23 -6.51
CA MET A 1 8.98 13.17 -6.26
C MET A 1 8.25 11.97 -5.65
N PRO A 2 8.31 10.77 -6.25
CA PRO A 2 7.74 9.60 -5.63
C PRO A 2 8.53 9.29 -4.35
N LYS A 3 7.87 9.36 -3.18
CA LYS A 3 8.44 8.82 -1.94
C LYS A 3 8.61 7.31 -2.16
N GLY A 4 9.81 6.79 -1.92
CA GLY A 4 10.07 5.35 -1.99
C GLY A 4 9.15 4.56 -1.04
N PRO A 5 9.07 3.22 -1.22
CA PRO A 5 8.24 2.38 -0.37
C PRO A 5 8.62 2.56 1.10
N SER A 6 7.63 2.60 1.98
CA SER A 6 7.86 2.75 3.42
C SER A 6 8.66 1.55 3.96
N LYS A 7 9.38 1.74 5.09
CA LYS A 7 10.07 0.64 5.78
C LYS A 7 9.13 -0.53 6.07
N SER A 8 7.89 -0.23 6.48
CA SER A 8 6.84 -1.23 6.70
C SER A 8 6.50 -2.01 5.43
N THR A 9 6.36 -1.33 4.28
CA THR A 9 6.13 -1.98 2.97
C THR A 9 7.23 -2.99 2.65
N VAL A 10 8.49 -2.62 2.86
CA VAL A 10 9.64 -3.49 2.56
C VAL A 10 9.65 -4.73 3.46
N ILE A 11 9.35 -4.57 4.75
CA ILE A 11 9.26 -5.69 5.70
C ILE A 11 8.11 -6.62 5.30
N ILE A 12 6.92 -6.09 5.02
CA ILE A 12 5.77 -6.88 4.59
C ILE A 12 6.08 -7.64 3.30
N GLN A 13 6.72 -7.02 2.31
CA GLN A 13 7.12 -7.69 1.07
C GLN A 13 8.08 -8.85 1.31
N ARG A 14 9.06 -8.66 2.20
CA ARG A 14 9.98 -9.73 2.60
C ARG A 14 9.23 -10.90 3.26
N LEU A 15 8.36 -10.62 4.22
CA LEU A 15 7.56 -11.65 4.90
C LEU A 15 6.63 -12.40 3.93
N LEU A 16 6.03 -11.70 2.96
CA LEU A 16 5.22 -12.32 1.91
C LEU A 16 6.05 -13.27 1.04
N GLU A 17 7.29 -12.92 0.73
CA GLU A 17 8.20 -13.78 -0.03
C GLU A 17 8.64 -14.99 0.79
N GLU A 18 9.01 -14.81 2.06
CA GLU A 18 9.35 -15.90 2.98
C GLU A 18 8.18 -16.89 3.13
N ARG A 19 6.94 -16.37 3.27
CA ARG A 19 5.72 -17.19 3.28
C ARG A 19 5.61 -18.07 2.02
N ARG A 20 5.79 -17.48 0.84
CA ARG A 20 5.72 -18.20 -0.45
C ARG A 20 6.80 -19.28 -0.53
N GLN A 21 8.00 -19.00 -0.05
CA GLN A 21 9.11 -19.95 -0.04
C GLN A 21 8.82 -21.15 0.86
N TYR A 22 8.34 -20.93 2.09
CA TYR A 22 7.95 -22.03 2.98
C TYR A 22 6.79 -22.85 2.41
N GLU A 23 5.76 -22.21 1.86
CA GLU A 23 4.65 -22.91 1.19
C GLU A 23 5.17 -23.79 0.02
N ALA A 24 6.09 -23.27 -0.80
CA ALA A 24 6.68 -24.01 -1.91
C ALA A 24 7.57 -25.17 -1.46
N TRP A 25 8.35 -25.01 -0.38
CA TRP A 25 9.15 -26.11 0.17
C TRP A 25 8.28 -27.21 0.76
N ILE A 26 7.20 -26.87 1.46
CA ILE A 26 6.23 -27.85 1.97
C ILE A 26 5.57 -28.60 0.81
N ALA A 27 5.15 -27.91 -0.25
CA ALA A 27 4.56 -28.54 -1.43
C ALA A 27 5.53 -29.53 -2.09
N ARG A 28 6.78 -29.12 -2.35
CA ARG A 28 7.81 -30.02 -2.91
C ARG A 28 8.11 -31.20 -2.00
N LEU A 29 8.11 -31.01 -0.68
CA LEU A 29 8.32 -32.07 0.28
C LEU A 29 7.19 -33.11 0.25
N ASN A 30 5.95 -32.67 0.04
CA ASN A 30 4.78 -33.53 -0.10
C ASN A 30 4.76 -34.29 -1.44
N ASP A 31 5.26 -33.68 -2.51
CA ASP A 31 5.30 -34.30 -3.85
C ASP A 31 6.51 -35.23 -4.04
N SER A 32 7.54 -35.11 -3.19
CA SER A 32 8.77 -35.91 -3.29
C SER A 32 8.53 -37.39 -2.95
N ALA A 33 9.08 -38.30 -3.78
CA ALA A 33 8.97 -39.74 -3.60
C ALA A 33 9.60 -40.25 -2.28
N ASP A 34 9.18 -41.44 -1.84
CA ASP A 34 9.56 -42.11 -0.58
C ASP A 34 10.99 -42.69 -0.53
N ALA A 35 11.98 -41.89 -0.92
CA ALA A 35 13.38 -42.23 -0.73
C ALA A 35 13.87 -42.00 0.73
N THR A 36 13.18 -41.12 1.48
CA THR A 36 13.58 -40.70 2.83
C THR A 36 12.64 -41.32 3.89
N PRO A 37 13.16 -41.78 5.05
CA PRO A 37 12.32 -42.29 6.13
C PRO A 37 11.25 -41.28 6.57
N GLY A 38 10.00 -41.75 6.73
CA GLY A 38 8.85 -40.89 6.99
C GLY A 38 9.00 -39.98 8.22
N HIS A 39 9.66 -40.46 9.29
CA HIS A 39 9.88 -39.66 10.50
C HIS A 39 10.84 -38.47 10.28
N VAL A 40 11.81 -38.58 9.37
CA VAL A 40 12.71 -37.46 9.01
C VAL A 40 11.92 -36.43 8.21
N ARG A 41 11.12 -36.88 7.23
CA ARG A 41 10.24 -35.99 6.44
C ARG A 41 9.26 -35.24 7.35
N ALA A 42 8.63 -35.94 8.29
CA ALA A 42 7.70 -35.34 9.24
C ALA A 42 8.35 -34.23 10.09
N ARG A 43 9.59 -34.44 10.56
CA ARG A 43 10.33 -33.41 11.31
C ARG A 43 10.62 -32.18 10.47
N VAL A 44 11.14 -32.35 9.25
CA VAL A 44 11.43 -31.23 8.33
C VAL A 44 10.15 -30.48 7.97
N ARG A 45 9.06 -31.20 7.71
CA ARG A 45 7.75 -30.61 7.46
C ARG A 45 7.27 -29.77 8.64
N SER A 46 7.36 -30.32 9.86
CA SER A 46 6.96 -29.60 11.07
C SER A 46 7.78 -28.32 11.29
N ASP A 47 9.08 -28.31 10.96
CA ASP A 47 9.90 -27.10 11.04
C ASP A 47 9.45 -26.03 10.03
N TYR A 48 9.20 -26.40 8.77
CA TYR A 48 8.67 -25.47 7.78
C TYR A 48 7.26 -24.97 8.12
N GLU A 49 6.38 -25.84 8.64
CA GLU A 49 5.05 -25.44 9.10
C GLU A 49 5.13 -24.48 10.28
N ALA A 50 6.06 -24.69 11.23
CA ALA A 50 6.27 -23.78 12.35
C ALA A 50 6.79 -22.40 11.90
N ARG A 51 7.75 -22.36 10.96
CA ARG A 51 8.25 -21.09 10.40
C ARG A 51 7.18 -20.36 9.57
N LEU A 52 6.41 -21.11 8.79
CA LEU A 52 5.27 -20.54 8.04
C LEU A 52 4.23 -19.94 8.99
N ALA A 53 3.93 -20.61 10.09
CA ALA A 53 3.03 -20.09 11.12
C ALA A 53 3.57 -18.79 11.72
N ALA A 54 4.86 -18.74 12.10
CA ALA A 54 5.49 -17.54 12.63
C ALA A 54 5.40 -16.34 11.67
N VAL A 55 5.80 -16.52 10.40
CA VAL A 55 5.69 -15.46 9.38
C VAL A 55 4.24 -15.02 9.16
N THR A 56 3.30 -15.95 9.22
CA THR A 56 1.87 -15.64 9.06
C THR A 56 1.35 -14.81 10.23
N GLU A 57 1.79 -15.08 11.46
CA GLU A 57 1.43 -14.27 12.63
C GLU A 57 2.05 -12.87 12.58
N GLU A 58 3.30 -12.74 12.14
CA GLU A 58 3.94 -11.42 11.93
C GLU A 58 3.19 -10.58 10.89
N LEU A 59 2.80 -11.18 9.76
CA LEU A 59 1.97 -10.53 8.76
C LEU A 59 0.62 -10.07 9.35
N LYS A 60 -0.05 -10.90 10.14
CA LYS A 60 -1.30 -10.52 10.82
C LYS A 60 -1.10 -9.33 11.76
N ALA A 61 -0.03 -9.34 12.56
CA ALA A 61 0.29 -8.23 13.46
C ALA A 61 0.49 -6.91 12.69
N HIS A 62 1.20 -6.94 11.55
CA HIS A 62 1.34 -5.77 10.68
C HIS A 62 0.00 -5.29 10.12
N ALA A 63 -0.88 -6.20 9.69
CA ALA A 63 -2.20 -5.84 9.19
C ALA A 63 -3.10 -5.26 10.29
N GLU A 64 -3.07 -5.81 11.50
CA GLU A 64 -3.79 -5.26 12.65
C GLU A 64 -3.30 -3.86 13.03
N SER A 65 -1.98 -3.66 13.06
CA SER A 65 -1.39 -2.34 13.28
C SER A 65 -1.83 -1.33 12.20
N ALA A 66 -1.84 -1.72 10.93
CA ALA A 66 -2.34 -0.88 9.85
C ALA A 66 -3.83 -0.53 10.02
N ARG A 67 -4.67 -1.50 10.39
CA ARG A 67 -6.11 -1.25 10.64
C ARG A 67 -6.35 -0.31 11.82
N GLN A 68 -5.60 -0.45 12.90
CA GLN A 68 -5.69 0.45 14.05
C GLN A 68 -5.31 1.89 13.64
N ALA A 69 -4.22 2.06 12.90
CA ALA A 69 -3.81 3.36 12.39
C ALA A 69 -4.84 3.97 11.42
N ILE A 70 -5.51 3.15 10.59
CA ILE A 70 -6.61 3.60 9.73
C ILE A 70 -7.76 4.16 10.56
N GLU A 71 -8.18 3.47 11.62
CA GLU A 71 -9.28 3.94 12.47
C GLU A 71 -8.93 5.25 13.19
N GLU A 72 -7.72 5.38 13.73
CA GLU A 72 -7.23 6.63 14.33
C GLU A 72 -7.27 7.80 13.33
N LYS A 73 -6.78 7.56 12.10
CA LYS A 73 -6.77 8.58 11.04
C LYS A 73 -8.18 8.92 10.56
N ARG A 74 -9.11 7.95 10.52
CA ARG A 74 -10.52 8.19 10.19
C ARG A 74 -11.20 9.06 11.24
N TYR A 75 -10.91 8.83 12.52
CA TYR A 75 -11.37 9.69 13.59
C TYR A 75 -10.86 11.12 13.42
N LEU A 76 -9.55 11.29 13.19
CA LEU A 76 -8.94 12.60 12.95
C LEU A 76 -9.54 13.31 11.73
N ARG A 77 -9.76 12.59 10.63
CA ARG A 77 -10.46 13.13 9.44
C ARG A 77 -11.85 13.65 9.80
N GLY A 78 -12.60 12.91 10.61
CA GLY A 78 -13.92 13.34 11.08
C GLY A 78 -13.86 14.64 11.91
N GLU A 79 -12.85 14.78 12.78
CA GLU A 79 -12.63 16.01 13.54
C GLU A 79 -12.23 17.19 12.64
N LEU A 80 -11.39 16.96 11.63
CA LEU A 80 -11.02 17.97 10.64
C LEU A 80 -12.21 18.38 9.77
N GLN A 81 -13.08 17.46 9.37
CA GLN A 81 -14.32 17.78 8.63
C GLN A 81 -15.26 18.68 9.44
N LYS A 82 -15.38 18.45 10.76
CA LYS A 82 -16.13 19.34 11.65
C LYS A 82 -15.49 20.73 11.72
N LYS A 83 -14.16 20.81 11.77
CA LYS A 83 -13.44 22.10 11.75
C LYS A 83 -13.63 22.81 10.41
N GLU A 84 -13.59 22.09 9.29
CA GLU A 84 -13.84 22.65 7.96
C GLU A 84 -15.24 23.26 7.89
N ALA A 85 -16.26 22.53 8.36
CA ALA A 85 -17.63 23.04 8.40
C ALA A 85 -17.74 24.33 9.24
N ARG A 86 -17.13 24.36 10.43
CA ARG A 86 -17.11 25.56 11.29
C ARG A 86 -16.36 26.74 10.65
N ALA A 87 -15.24 26.48 9.99
CA ALA A 87 -14.49 27.53 9.29
C ALA A 87 -15.29 28.07 8.08
N ALA A 88 -16.00 27.20 7.37
CA ALA A 88 -16.89 27.61 6.27
C ALA A 88 -18.10 28.42 6.80
N GLU A 89 -18.72 28.00 7.89
CA GLU A 89 -19.78 28.78 8.56
C GLU A 89 -19.26 30.16 8.99
N LYS A 90 -18.09 30.20 9.64
CA LYS A 90 -17.42 31.45 10.03
C LYS A 90 -17.15 32.34 8.83
N LEU A 91 -16.74 31.79 7.69
CA LEU A 91 -16.56 32.56 6.45
C LEU A 91 -17.88 33.23 6.03
N THR A 92 -18.97 32.45 5.94
CA THR A 92 -20.29 32.98 5.58
C THR A 92 -20.80 34.01 6.59
N GLU A 93 -20.54 33.84 7.88
CA GLU A 93 -20.88 34.83 8.91
C GLU A 93 -20.08 36.12 8.73
N THR A 94 -18.77 36.02 8.48
CA THR A 94 -17.93 37.21 8.26
C THR A 94 -18.33 37.98 7.01
N GLU A 95 -18.67 37.29 5.92
CA GLU A 95 -19.21 37.88 4.69
C GLU A 95 -20.52 38.64 4.96
N LEU A 96 -21.42 38.04 5.73
CA LEU A 96 -22.69 38.67 6.10
C LEU A 96 -22.48 39.93 6.95
N ARG A 97 -21.59 39.86 7.95
CA ARG A 97 -21.26 41.01 8.81
C ARG A 97 -20.69 42.18 8.04
N HIS A 98 -19.79 41.91 7.09
CA HIS A 98 -19.28 42.93 6.18
C HIS A 98 -20.40 43.51 5.31
N ALA A 99 -21.28 42.68 4.74
CA ALA A 99 -22.41 43.15 3.94
C ALA A 99 -23.39 44.04 4.72
N VAL A 100 -23.57 43.80 6.03
CA VAL A 100 -24.36 44.63 6.94
C VAL A 100 -23.62 45.93 7.33
N GLY A 101 -22.30 46.01 7.08
CA GLY A 101 -21.46 47.15 7.39
C GLY A 101 -20.88 47.15 8.80
N GLU A 102 -20.85 45.99 9.49
CA GLU A 102 -20.18 45.87 10.80
C GLU A 102 -18.65 46.02 10.69
N TYR A 103 -18.08 45.67 9.55
CA TYR A 103 -16.65 45.79 9.26
C TYR A 103 -16.41 46.90 8.23
N ASP A 104 -15.41 47.74 8.48
CA ASP A 104 -14.82 48.55 7.43
C ASP A 104 -13.93 47.70 6.50
N GLU A 105 -13.51 48.25 5.36
CA GLU A 105 -12.74 47.51 4.35
C GLU A 105 -11.44 46.91 4.92
N SER A 106 -10.76 47.62 5.82
CA SER A 106 -9.49 47.14 6.39
C SER A 106 -9.70 45.99 7.38
N GLN A 107 -10.74 46.08 8.21
CA GLN A 107 -11.15 45.01 9.12
C GLN A 107 -11.63 43.80 8.34
N TRP A 108 -12.41 44.02 7.27
CA TRP A 108 -12.89 42.99 6.37
C TRP A 108 -11.74 42.23 5.72
N GLU A 109 -10.80 42.92 5.07
CA GLU A 109 -9.65 42.31 4.41
C GLU A 109 -8.86 41.42 5.38
N GLN A 110 -8.64 41.90 6.61
CA GLN A 110 -7.91 41.13 7.63
C GLN A 110 -8.69 39.88 8.05
N VAL A 111 -9.94 40.03 8.52
CA VAL A 111 -10.74 38.92 9.06
C VAL A 111 -11.02 37.89 7.97
N HIS A 112 -11.37 38.33 6.76
CA HIS A 112 -11.62 37.45 5.63
C HIS A 112 -10.37 36.63 5.26
N LYS A 113 -9.20 37.28 5.22
CA LYS A 113 -7.91 36.60 4.97
C LYS A 113 -7.61 35.55 6.04
N GLU A 114 -7.82 35.88 7.32
CA GLU A 114 -7.58 34.95 8.43
C GLU A 114 -8.48 33.71 8.35
N VAL A 115 -9.78 33.89 8.07
CA VAL A 115 -10.72 32.78 7.93
C VAL A 115 -10.43 31.93 6.70
N LEU A 116 -10.07 32.54 5.57
CA LEU A 116 -9.65 31.80 4.39
C LEU A 116 -8.37 30.99 4.63
N ALA A 117 -7.40 31.56 5.35
CA ALA A 117 -6.17 30.85 5.71
C ALA A 117 -6.46 29.65 6.63
N GLU A 118 -7.36 29.81 7.60
CA GLU A 118 -7.84 28.72 8.46
C GLU A 118 -8.50 27.60 7.63
N LEU A 119 -9.40 27.95 6.71
CA LEU A 119 -10.09 26.99 5.86
C LEU A 119 -9.12 26.23 4.92
N VAL A 120 -8.16 26.93 4.32
CA VAL A 120 -7.13 26.31 3.48
C VAL A 120 -6.28 25.34 4.29
N SER A 121 -5.80 25.74 5.47
CA SER A 121 -5.01 24.87 6.35
C SER A 121 -5.75 23.59 6.72
N VAL A 122 -7.03 23.69 7.11
CA VAL A 122 -7.83 22.50 7.47
C VAL A 122 -8.02 21.56 6.27
N ARG A 123 -8.19 22.11 5.07
CA ARG A 123 -8.33 21.30 3.84
C ARG A 123 -7.03 20.60 3.46
N GLU A 124 -5.88 21.26 3.62
CA GLU A 124 -4.58 20.64 3.40
C GLU A 124 -4.34 19.50 4.39
N ASP A 125 -4.69 19.70 5.67
CA ASP A 125 -4.63 18.65 6.69
C ASP A 125 -5.54 17.46 6.33
N LEU A 126 -6.77 17.73 5.87
CA LEU A 126 -7.69 16.69 5.40
C LEU A 126 -7.09 15.87 4.26
N GLN A 127 -6.56 16.55 3.24
CA GLN A 127 -5.92 15.89 2.10
C GLN A 127 -4.73 15.03 2.55
N SER A 128 -3.92 15.51 3.49
CA SER A 128 -2.80 14.75 4.04
C SER A 128 -3.28 13.48 4.78
N VAL A 129 -4.30 13.61 5.63
CA VAL A 129 -4.86 12.48 6.37
C VAL A 129 -5.50 11.45 5.44
N GLU A 130 -6.21 11.89 4.41
CA GLU A 130 -6.81 11.01 3.39
C GLU A 130 -5.74 10.25 2.61
N ALA A 131 -4.66 10.92 2.20
CA ALA A 131 -3.53 10.28 1.54
C ALA A 131 -2.85 9.23 2.44
N ASP A 132 -2.76 9.48 3.74
CA ASP A 132 -2.21 8.53 4.70
C ASP A 132 -3.13 7.32 4.92
N ILE A 133 -4.44 7.53 5.01
CA ILE A 133 -5.44 6.44 5.06
C ILE A 133 -5.28 5.56 3.83
N HIS A 134 -5.17 6.14 2.62
CA HIS A 134 -5.01 5.38 1.39
C HIS A 134 -3.75 4.51 1.41
N LYS A 135 -2.59 5.07 1.81
CA LYS A 135 -1.34 4.31 1.94
C LYS A 135 -1.47 3.15 2.92
N LEU A 136 -2.11 3.36 4.07
CA LEU A 136 -2.32 2.30 5.06
C LEU A 136 -3.27 1.22 4.53
N GLN A 137 -4.28 1.58 3.75
CA GLN A 137 -5.18 0.64 3.08
C GLN A 137 -4.44 -0.20 2.04
N GLU A 138 -3.51 0.40 1.27
CA GLU A 138 -2.63 -0.35 0.37
C GLU A 138 -1.78 -1.37 1.14
N LEU A 139 -1.23 -1.00 2.31
CA LEU A 139 -0.46 -1.92 3.15
C LEU A 139 -1.30 -3.09 3.67
N ASP A 140 -2.51 -2.83 4.17
CA ASP A 140 -3.43 -3.86 4.65
C ASP A 140 -3.88 -4.80 3.51
N ALA A 141 -4.10 -4.24 2.31
CA ALA A 141 -4.42 -5.02 1.11
C ALA A 141 -3.28 -5.95 0.67
N LEU A 142 -2.02 -5.47 0.75
CA LEU A 142 -0.84 -6.29 0.45
C LEU A 142 -0.76 -7.55 1.33
N VAL A 143 -1.15 -7.44 2.60
CA VAL A 143 -1.16 -8.58 3.53
C VAL A 143 -2.39 -9.47 3.33
N SER A 144 -3.55 -8.87 3.13
CA SER A 144 -4.85 -9.58 3.04
C SER A 144 -4.98 -10.42 1.76
N HIS A 145 -4.36 -9.98 0.66
CA HIS A 145 -4.36 -10.74 -0.58
C HIS A 145 -3.34 -11.88 -0.53
N ARG A 146 -3.79 -13.08 -0.17
CA ARG A 146 -3.14 -14.30 -0.63
C ARG A 146 -3.24 -14.30 -2.16
N PRO A 147 -2.14 -14.38 -2.92
CA PRO A 147 -2.24 -14.62 -4.36
C PRO A 147 -3.05 -15.90 -4.52
N ALA A 148 -4.25 -15.80 -5.09
CA ALA A 148 -4.97 -16.99 -5.51
C ALA A 148 -4.01 -17.75 -6.46
N PRO A 149 -3.91 -19.09 -6.36
CA PRO A 149 -3.21 -19.85 -7.38
C PRO A 149 -3.79 -19.41 -8.72
N HIS A 150 -2.92 -18.98 -9.64
CA HIS A 150 -3.31 -18.53 -10.97
C HIS A 150 -4.36 -19.52 -11.51
N PRO A 151 -5.49 -19.04 -12.07
CA PRO A 151 -6.36 -19.93 -12.80
C PRO A 151 -5.53 -20.52 -13.93
N SER A 152 -5.05 -21.75 -13.72
CA SER A 152 -4.67 -22.62 -14.83
C SER A 152 -5.84 -22.55 -15.78
N THR A 153 -5.57 -22.15 -17.01
CA THR A 153 -6.52 -22.01 -18.11
C THR A 153 -7.25 -23.33 -18.29
N ALA A 154 -8.29 -23.54 -17.47
CA ALA A 154 -9.27 -24.55 -17.67
C ALA A 154 -10.02 -24.16 -18.94
N ALA A 155 -9.84 -25.01 -19.96
CA ALA A 155 -10.48 -24.90 -21.25
C ALA A 155 -11.97 -24.55 -21.10
N PRO A 156 -12.54 -23.72 -22.01
CA PRO A 156 -13.94 -23.35 -21.95
C PRO A 156 -14.81 -24.60 -22.03
N ALA A 157 -15.54 -24.88 -20.96
CA ALA A 157 -16.60 -25.89 -20.96
C ALA A 157 -17.68 -25.47 -21.99
N PRO A 158 -18.26 -26.41 -22.75
CA PRO A 158 -19.26 -26.10 -23.76
C PRO A 158 -20.53 -25.51 -23.10
N PRO A 159 -21.21 -24.56 -23.76
CA PRO A 159 -22.39 -23.92 -23.19
C PRO A 159 -23.52 -24.93 -23.04
N ARG A 160 -24.00 -25.09 -21.79
CA ARG A 160 -25.25 -25.81 -21.50
C ARG A 160 -26.42 -25.02 -22.06
N SER A 161 -27.18 -25.65 -22.94
CA SER A 161 -28.44 -25.18 -23.51
C SER A 161 -29.47 -24.88 -22.42
N ARG A 162 -29.95 -23.62 -22.37
CA ARG A 162 -31.09 -23.22 -21.55
C ARG A 162 -32.38 -23.31 -22.40
N PRO A 163 -33.49 -23.85 -21.90
CA PRO A 163 -34.75 -23.89 -22.65
C PRO A 163 -35.39 -22.50 -22.78
N GLN A 164 -35.91 -22.20 -23.97
CA GLN A 164 -36.65 -20.99 -24.30
C GLN A 164 -38.00 -20.93 -23.58
N ALA A 165 -38.33 -19.77 -22.99
CA ALA A 165 -39.68 -19.39 -22.61
C ALA A 165 -40.09 -18.13 -23.40
N LYS A 166 -41.33 -18.11 -23.89
CA LYS A 166 -41.94 -17.13 -24.79
C LYS A 166 -42.05 -15.72 -24.14
N PRO A 167 -42.11 -14.64 -24.95
CA PRO A 167 -42.14 -13.28 -24.44
C PRO A 167 -43.57 -12.81 -24.12
N GLU A 168 -43.74 -12.23 -22.95
CA GLU A 168 -44.95 -11.50 -22.55
C GLU A 168 -44.64 -10.00 -22.63
N LYS A 169 -45.50 -9.27 -23.36
CA LYS A 169 -45.41 -7.83 -23.61
C LYS A 169 -45.68 -7.07 -22.31
N VAL A 170 -44.70 -6.30 -21.84
CA VAL A 170 -44.95 -5.17 -20.92
C VAL A 170 -44.25 -3.95 -21.50
N VAL A 171 -45.01 -2.86 -21.54
CA VAL A 171 -44.71 -1.57 -22.15
C VAL A 171 -43.54 -0.92 -21.40
N ALA A 172 -42.41 -0.75 -22.08
CA ALA A 172 -41.31 0.09 -21.63
C ALA A 172 -41.46 1.44 -22.31
N GLU A 173 -41.71 2.48 -21.51
CA GLU A 173 -41.71 3.87 -21.95
C GLU A 173 -40.28 4.26 -22.35
N ASP A 174 -40.20 4.91 -23.51
CA ASP A 174 -39.00 5.20 -24.27
C ASP A 174 -38.32 6.49 -23.75
N GLU A 175 -37.49 6.36 -22.71
CA GLU A 175 -36.64 7.46 -22.21
C GLU A 175 -35.37 7.68 -23.07
N LEU A 176 -35.24 7.00 -24.22
CA LEU A 176 -34.13 7.19 -25.17
C LEU A 176 -34.52 8.05 -26.38
N ALA A 177 -35.81 8.39 -26.55
CA ALA A 177 -36.27 9.35 -27.54
C ALA A 177 -35.77 10.78 -27.29
N PHE A 178 -35.47 11.14 -26.03
CA PHE A 178 -34.92 12.46 -25.68
C PHE A 178 -33.45 12.63 -26.12
N ILE A 179 -32.62 11.60 -25.95
CA ILE A 179 -31.20 11.67 -26.32
C ILE A 179 -31.03 11.70 -27.86
N LYS A 180 -32.00 11.12 -28.59
CA LYS A 180 -31.99 11.12 -30.04
C LYS A 180 -32.43 12.44 -30.68
N SER A 181 -33.14 13.32 -29.96
CA SER A 181 -33.57 14.61 -30.51
C SER A 181 -32.54 15.75 -30.38
N VAL A 182 -31.40 15.51 -29.72
CA VAL A 182 -30.36 16.54 -29.49
C VAL A 182 -29.09 16.32 -30.33
N THR A 183 -29.03 15.27 -31.17
CA THR A 183 -27.82 14.95 -31.96
C THR A 183 -28.04 14.66 -33.45
N GLU A 184 -29.23 14.91 -34.00
CA GLU A 184 -29.50 14.71 -35.43
C GLU A 184 -29.92 16.02 -36.13
N ASP A 185 -28.96 16.94 -36.30
CA ASP A 185 -28.96 17.93 -37.38
C ASP A 185 -27.52 18.11 -37.88
N ASP A 186 -27.04 17.15 -38.68
CA ASP A 186 -26.16 17.43 -39.83
C ASP A 186 -26.08 16.18 -40.72
N GLN A 187 -27.03 16.09 -41.65
CA GLN A 187 -27.00 15.16 -42.77
C GLN A 187 -26.12 15.76 -43.87
N THR A 188 -24.93 15.20 -44.08
CA THR A 188 -24.38 15.05 -45.45
C THR A 188 -23.33 13.94 -45.51
N ALA A 189 -23.79 12.72 -45.79
CA ALA A 189 -22.95 11.68 -46.38
C ALA A 189 -23.03 11.76 -47.92
N PRO A 190 -22.01 11.25 -48.64
CA PRO A 190 -22.31 10.05 -49.41
C PRO A 190 -21.26 8.94 -49.32
N SER A 191 -21.78 7.77 -48.95
CA SER A 191 -21.59 6.42 -49.49
C SER A 191 -20.21 5.76 -49.64
N ALA A 192 -20.23 4.47 -49.27
CA ALA A 192 -19.16 3.49 -49.23
C ALA A 192 -18.91 2.76 -50.56
N ARG A 193 -17.64 2.43 -50.84
CA ARG A 193 -17.24 1.25 -51.64
C ARG A 193 -15.94 0.61 -51.11
N ARG A 194 -16.12 -0.53 -50.42
CA ARG A 194 -15.56 -1.87 -50.71
C ARG A 194 -14.13 -1.96 -51.29
N ALA A 195 -13.18 -2.51 -50.52
CA ALA A 195 -12.09 -3.42 -50.93
C ALA A 195 -11.30 -3.85 -49.68
N SER A 196 -11.39 -5.11 -49.25
CA SER A 196 -10.45 -6.21 -49.53
C SER A 196 -9.23 -6.22 -48.61
N GLY A 197 -8.96 -7.42 -48.08
CA GLY A 197 -8.06 -7.68 -46.98
C GLY A 197 -6.59 -7.39 -47.23
N ALA A 198 -5.88 -7.20 -46.12
CA ALA A 198 -4.53 -7.70 -45.94
C ALA A 198 -4.29 -7.88 -44.43
N GLN A 199 -3.89 -9.10 -44.07
CA GLN A 199 -3.48 -9.48 -42.73
C GLN A 199 -2.16 -8.77 -42.40
N PHE A 200 -2.08 -8.13 -41.24
CA PHE A 200 -0.82 -7.58 -40.72
C PHE A 200 -0.35 -8.46 -39.57
N GLN A 201 0.65 -9.31 -39.85
CA GLN A 201 1.45 -10.00 -38.84
C GLN A 201 2.83 -9.31 -38.76
N PRO A 202 3.28 -8.85 -37.58
CA PRO A 202 4.65 -8.40 -37.41
C PRO A 202 5.62 -9.59 -37.41
N THR A 203 6.55 -9.59 -38.35
CA THR A 203 7.68 -10.53 -38.47
C THR A 203 8.69 -10.31 -37.34
N ILE A 204 9.04 -11.38 -36.62
CA ILE A 204 10.14 -11.42 -35.64
C ILE A 204 11.44 -11.80 -36.37
N PRO A 205 12.49 -10.96 -36.37
CA PRO A 205 13.82 -11.34 -36.85
C PRO A 205 14.55 -12.24 -35.84
N GLY A 206 15.21 -13.28 -36.36
CA GLY A 206 15.72 -14.43 -35.60
C GLY A 206 17.15 -14.35 -35.06
N ASP A 207 17.49 -15.45 -34.37
CA ASP A 207 18.75 -15.78 -33.70
C ASP A 207 19.99 -15.78 -34.61
N PRO A 208 21.17 -15.42 -34.04
CA PRO A 208 22.46 -15.94 -34.47
C PRO A 208 23.10 -16.91 -33.43
N PRO A 209 24.17 -17.64 -33.80
CA PRO A 209 24.37 -19.02 -33.38
C PRO A 209 25.27 -19.24 -32.15
N ARG A 210 25.15 -20.45 -31.58
CA ARG A 210 26.00 -21.05 -30.54
C ARG A 210 27.43 -21.34 -31.02
N THR A 211 28.40 -21.08 -30.14
CA THR A 211 29.65 -21.87 -30.01
C THR A 211 29.97 -22.12 -28.52
N PRO A 212 30.70 -23.20 -28.17
CA PRO A 212 30.75 -23.74 -26.81
C PRO A 212 32.07 -23.49 -26.06
N MET A 213 32.01 -23.78 -24.74
CA MET A 213 33.09 -24.16 -23.79
C MET A 213 33.47 -23.14 -22.68
N ARG A 214 33.02 -23.50 -21.46
CA ARG A 214 33.81 -23.79 -20.23
C ARG A 214 34.56 -22.65 -19.52
N ALA A 215 34.08 -22.30 -18.32
CA ALA A 215 34.89 -22.26 -17.09
C ALA A 215 33.97 -22.25 -15.87
N ALA A 216 34.31 -23.06 -14.87
CA ALA A 216 33.62 -23.18 -13.59
C ALA A 216 33.94 -21.98 -12.70
N ASN A 217 32.90 -21.35 -12.14
CA ASN A 217 33.07 -20.44 -11.00
C ASN A 217 32.73 -21.19 -9.70
N PRO A 218 33.61 -21.13 -8.68
CA PRO A 218 33.37 -21.78 -7.40
C PRO A 218 32.29 -21.05 -6.59
N VAL A 219 31.54 -21.84 -5.83
CA VAL A 219 30.51 -21.45 -4.87
C VAL A 219 31.17 -20.71 -3.68
N PRO A 220 30.71 -19.51 -3.28
CA PRO A 220 31.14 -18.93 -2.01
C PRO A 220 30.48 -19.68 -0.83
N ALA A 221 31.28 -19.99 0.19
CA ALA A 221 30.87 -20.68 1.41
C ALA A 221 29.84 -19.85 2.22
N PRO A 222 28.94 -20.50 3.00
CA PRO A 222 27.97 -19.80 3.83
C PRO A 222 28.67 -19.08 4.99
N ILE A 223 28.48 -17.76 5.07
CA ILE A 223 28.81 -16.95 6.24
C ILE A 223 27.81 -17.32 7.33
N VAL A 224 28.32 -17.99 8.36
CA VAL A 224 27.63 -18.16 9.65
C VAL A 224 27.74 -16.81 10.36
N PRO A 225 26.63 -16.18 10.81
CA PRO A 225 26.74 -15.08 11.76
C PRO A 225 27.15 -15.68 13.11
N GLU A 226 28.36 -15.35 13.56
CA GLU A 226 28.74 -15.42 14.96
C GLU A 226 27.82 -14.48 15.77
N PRO A 227 27.46 -14.82 17.02
CA PRO A 227 26.68 -13.93 17.86
C PRO A 227 27.53 -12.70 18.19
N THR A 228 27.21 -11.57 17.57
CA THR A 228 27.70 -10.27 18.02
C THR A 228 27.08 -9.99 19.38
N ASP A 229 27.91 -9.96 20.40
CA ASP A 229 27.62 -9.36 21.71
C ASP A 229 27.35 -7.86 21.50
N GLU A 230 26.12 -7.50 21.08
CA GLU A 230 25.67 -6.10 20.92
C GLU A 230 25.72 -5.32 22.25
N SER A 231 25.90 -6.02 23.38
CA SER A 231 26.02 -5.41 24.71
C SER A 231 27.38 -4.75 24.98
N LEU A 232 28.44 -5.12 24.24
CA LEU A 232 29.79 -4.56 24.45
C LEU A 232 30.02 -3.27 23.65
N ASP A 233 29.36 -3.11 22.51
CA ASP A 233 29.47 -1.92 21.67
C ASP A 233 28.75 -0.69 22.26
N GLU A 234 27.66 -0.88 23.02
CA GLU A 234 26.95 0.21 23.70
C GLU A 234 27.70 0.78 24.91
N GLU A 235 28.49 -0.03 25.63
CA GLU A 235 29.35 0.48 26.71
C GLU A 235 30.54 1.28 26.19
N ALA A 236 31.10 0.89 25.04
CA ALA A 236 32.21 1.61 24.39
C ALA A 236 31.81 2.97 23.80
N ALA A 237 30.52 3.19 23.52
CA ALA A 237 30.01 4.43 22.94
C ALA A 237 29.67 5.54 23.97
N LYS A 238 29.74 5.24 25.27
CA LYS A 238 29.42 6.20 26.34
C LYS A 238 30.60 7.14 26.61
N THR A 239 30.57 8.33 26.02
CA THR A 239 31.64 9.34 26.16
C THR A 239 31.24 10.58 26.97
N LEU A 240 29.96 10.72 27.37
CA LEU A 240 29.46 11.88 28.10
C LEU A 240 29.40 11.64 29.61
N ARG A 241 30.23 12.34 30.39
CA ARG A 241 30.31 12.16 31.86
C ARG A 241 29.33 13.07 32.61
N CYS A 242 28.52 12.47 33.48
CA CYS A 242 27.64 13.22 34.40
C CYS A 242 28.46 14.01 35.44
N LYS A 243 28.12 15.27 35.69
CA LYS A 243 28.80 16.13 36.68
C LYS A 243 28.44 15.80 38.13
N GLU A 244 27.25 15.26 38.36
CA GLU A 244 26.74 14.95 39.71
C GLU A 244 27.26 13.60 40.23
N CYS A 245 27.12 12.52 39.44
CA CYS A 245 27.47 11.17 39.88
C CYS A 245 28.68 10.56 39.15
N GLY A 246 29.19 11.20 38.09
CA GLY A 246 30.38 10.74 37.37
C GLY A 246 30.16 9.60 36.37
N THR A 247 28.94 9.09 36.21
CA THR A 247 28.59 8.01 35.27
C THR A 247 28.80 8.45 33.80
N MET A 248 29.27 7.53 32.96
CA MET A 248 29.38 7.72 31.51
C MET A 248 28.04 7.38 30.84
N ASN A 249 27.56 8.27 29.99
CA ASN A 249 26.28 8.21 29.30
C ASN A 249 26.51 8.37 27.79
N LEU A 250 25.49 8.07 26.99
CA LEU A 250 25.57 8.25 25.54
C LEU A 250 25.52 9.76 25.21
N PRO A 251 26.25 10.23 24.19
CA PRO A 251 26.20 11.64 23.77
C PRO A 251 24.82 12.12 23.34
N THR A 252 23.92 11.21 22.97
CA THR A 252 22.53 11.50 22.59
C THR A 252 21.57 11.61 23.79
N GLU A 253 21.99 11.23 25.00
CA GLU A 253 21.14 11.26 26.19
C GLU A 253 21.12 12.65 26.82
N TRP A 254 19.93 13.11 27.20
CA TRP A 254 19.72 14.43 27.84
C TRP A 254 19.76 14.34 29.37
N TYR A 255 19.62 13.14 29.93
CA TYR A 255 19.59 12.87 31.37
C TYR A 255 20.50 11.69 31.69
N CYS A 256 21.13 11.71 32.86
CA CYS A 256 22.00 10.63 33.31
C CYS A 256 21.18 9.38 33.65
N ALA A 257 21.55 8.24 33.08
CA ALA A 257 20.88 6.96 33.30
C ALA A 257 20.95 6.49 34.78
N GLN A 258 21.93 6.95 35.56
CA GLN A 258 22.11 6.52 36.94
C GLN A 258 21.42 7.43 37.97
N CYS A 259 21.51 8.76 37.80
CA CYS A 259 21.04 9.70 38.82
C CYS A 259 19.96 10.68 38.31
N GLY A 260 19.60 10.63 37.03
CA GLY A 260 18.57 11.47 36.43
C GLY A 260 18.94 12.95 36.28
N ALA A 261 20.17 13.35 36.57
CA ALA A 261 20.62 14.73 36.39
C ALA A 261 20.73 15.09 34.90
N GLU A 262 20.40 16.34 34.55
CA GLU A 262 20.54 16.84 33.17
C GLU A 262 22.00 16.81 32.71
N LEU A 263 22.22 16.24 31.53
CA LEU A 263 23.51 16.22 30.87
C LEU A 263 23.60 17.44 29.95
N ALA A 264 24.56 18.33 30.21
CA ALA A 264 24.84 19.44 29.32
C ALA A 264 25.51 18.89 28.05
N ALA A 265 24.72 18.57 27.03
CA ALA A 265 25.22 18.29 25.69
C ALA A 265 25.99 19.54 25.21
N VAL A 266 27.25 19.37 24.82
CA VAL A 266 28.08 20.40 24.17
C VAL A 266 28.27 20.01 22.72
#